data_AF-V9IIW3-F1
#
_entry.id   AF-V9IIW3-F1
#
_cell.length_a   1.000
_cell.length_b   1.000
_cell.length_c   1.000
_cell.angle_alpha   90.00
_cell.angle_beta   90.00
_cell.angle_gamma   90.00
#
_symmetry.space_group_name_H-M   'P 1'
#
loop_
_entity.id
_entity.type
_entity.pdbx_description
1 polymer ?
#
loop_
_entity_poly.entity_id
_entity_poly.type
_entity_poly.pdbx_seq_one_letter_code
_entity_poly.pdbx_strand_id
1 'polypeptide(L)'
;MNLKYLSQTQNPLDPSLEKLIESLKIFDRLFADFELCYVGVMVPVKSTKEYEQQELVCVLFSETLQRALERGLLSQADVDNYEPALMFTIPRLAIVSGLLAPPGGPLCLNSPDNISEVFRPFRSLLLKIESFYGR
;
A
#
# COMPACT_ATOMS: atom_id res chain seq x y z
N MET A 1 15.38 41.55 -35.17
CA MET A 1 13.96 41.67 -35.54
C MET A 1 13.23 42.40 -34.41
N ASN A 2 12.46 43.42 -34.75
CA ASN A 2 11.99 44.49 -33.86
C ASN A 2 10.82 44.00 -32.97
N LEU A 3 11.01 43.99 -31.64
CA LEU A 3 9.99 43.63 -30.63
C LEU A 3 8.77 44.58 -30.59
N LYS A 4 8.72 45.62 -31.43
CA LYS A 4 7.62 46.59 -31.53
C LYS A 4 6.40 46.09 -32.33
N TYR A 5 6.50 44.95 -33.01
CA TYR A 5 5.40 44.44 -33.85
C TYR A 5 4.46 43.45 -33.14
N LEU A 6 4.79 42.98 -31.94
CA LEU A 6 3.93 42.08 -31.15
C LEU A 6 2.99 42.83 -30.19
N SER A 7 3.13 44.14 -30.04
CA SER A 7 2.29 44.96 -29.15
C SER A 7 1.17 45.72 -29.88
N GLN A 8 0.91 45.44 -31.17
CA GLN A 8 -0.04 46.21 -31.98
C GLN A 8 -1.22 45.43 -32.57
N THR A 9 -1.39 44.14 -32.26
CA THR A 9 -2.60 43.39 -32.65
C THR A 9 -3.43 43.07 -31.44
N GLN A 10 -3.87 44.11 -30.73
CA GLN A 10 -4.93 44.00 -29.73
C GLN A 10 -6.27 44.10 -30.48
N ASN A 11 -6.54 43.11 -31.34
CA ASN A 11 -7.92 42.85 -31.75
C ASN A 11 -8.58 42.14 -30.56
N PRO A 12 -9.77 42.55 -30.10
CA PRO A 12 -10.53 41.74 -29.16
C PRO A 12 -10.65 40.34 -29.78
N LEU A 13 -10.27 39.31 -29.03
CA LEU A 13 -10.42 37.93 -29.47
C LEU A 13 -11.88 37.77 -29.89
N ASP A 14 -12.13 37.19 -31.06
CA ASP A 14 -13.48 36.93 -31.54
C ASP A 14 -14.27 36.27 -30.39
N PRO A 15 -15.44 36.79 -29.97
CA PRO A 15 -16.22 36.22 -28.86
C PRO A 15 -16.49 34.73 -29.00
N SER A 16 -16.46 34.20 -30.22
CA SER A 16 -16.53 32.76 -30.52
C SER A 16 -15.26 32.01 -30.08
N LEU A 17 -14.08 32.58 -30.32
CA LEU A 17 -12.79 32.04 -29.91
C LEU A 17 -12.63 32.10 -28.38
N GLU A 18 -13.07 33.18 -27.74
CA GLU A 18 -13.07 33.28 -26.26
C GLU A 18 -13.95 32.19 -25.63
N LYS A 19 -15.16 31.96 -26.17
CA LYS A 19 -16.03 30.87 -25.74
C LYS A 19 -15.43 29.49 -25.95
N LEU A 20 -14.71 29.30 -27.06
CA LEU A 20 -14.01 28.04 -27.34
C LEU A 20 -12.90 27.79 -26.31
N ILE A 21 -12.10 28.80 -26.00
CA ILE A 21 -11.04 28.72 -24.98
C ILE A 21 -11.63 28.42 -23.60
N GLU A 22 -12.72 29.08 -23.22
CA GLU A 22 -13.44 28.83 -21.97
C GLU A 22 -13.92 27.36 -21.91
N SER A 23 -14.50 26.88 -23.01
CA SER A 23 -15.00 25.50 -23.12
C SER A 23 -13.89 24.47 -23.03
N LEU A 24 -12.71 24.74 -23.63
CA LEU A 24 -11.55 23.87 -23.54
C LEU A 24 -10.97 23.81 -22.11
N LYS A 25 -10.95 24.93 -21.38
CA LYS A 25 -10.55 24.93 -19.96
C LYS A 25 -11.49 24.10 -19.09
N ILE A 26 -12.80 24.19 -19.35
CA ILE A 26 -13.81 23.38 -18.67
C ILE A 26 -13.59 21.91 -19.00
N PHE A 27 -13.36 21.58 -20.27
CA PHE A 27 -13.07 20.22 -20.71
C PHE A 27 -11.82 19.65 -20.04
N ASP A 28 -10.70 20.37 -20.06
CA ASP A 28 -9.45 19.92 -19.41
C ASP A 28 -9.66 19.61 -17.93
N ARG A 29 -10.41 20.46 -17.22
CA ARG A 29 -10.70 20.26 -15.80
C ARG A 29 -11.57 19.02 -15.58
N LEU A 30 -12.64 18.86 -16.37
CA LEU A 30 -13.50 17.69 -16.29
C LEU A 30 -12.75 16.40 -16.65
N PHE A 31 -11.84 16.47 -17.62
CA PHE A 31 -11.04 15.34 -18.05
C PHE A 31 -10.01 14.94 -16.98
N ALA A 32 -9.33 15.91 -16.36
CA ALA A 32 -8.42 15.65 -15.25
C ALA A 32 -9.14 15.04 -14.04
N ASP A 33 -10.32 15.54 -13.68
CA ASP A 33 -11.14 14.99 -12.59
C ASP A 33 -11.58 13.55 -12.91
N PHE A 34 -11.96 13.29 -14.17
CA PHE A 34 -12.28 11.96 -14.64
C PHE A 34 -11.07 11.01 -14.56
N GLU A 35 -9.89 11.40 -15.07
CA GLU A 35 -8.68 10.60 -15.01
C GLU A 35 -8.30 10.25 -13.58
N LEU A 36 -8.36 11.23 -12.67
CA LEU A 36 -8.05 11.02 -11.25
C LEU A 36 -9.00 9.98 -10.64
N CYS A 37 -10.30 10.09 -10.89
CA CYS A 37 -11.29 9.14 -10.39
C CYS A 37 -11.13 7.75 -11.02
N TYR A 38 -10.89 7.70 -12.33
CA TYR A 38 -10.68 6.46 -13.07
C TYR A 38 -9.45 5.70 -12.55
N VAL A 39 -8.32 6.38 -12.42
CA VAL A 39 -7.09 5.80 -11.87
C VAL A 39 -7.29 5.37 -10.41
N GLY A 40 -7.96 6.18 -9.60
CA GLY A 40 -8.26 5.84 -8.20
C GLY A 40 -9.13 4.60 -8.02
N VAL A 41 -9.98 4.26 -9.00
CA VAL A 41 -10.79 3.02 -8.99
C VAL A 41 -10.03 1.84 -9.62
N MET A 42 -9.24 2.10 -10.66
CA MET A 42 -8.52 1.05 -11.42
C MET A 42 -7.27 0.56 -10.71
N VAL A 43 -6.62 1.42 -9.93
CA VAL A 43 -5.43 1.10 -9.15
C VAL A 43 -5.80 1.19 -7.69
N PRO A 44 -5.85 0.08 -6.93
CA PRO A 44 -6.08 0.15 -5.50
C PRO A 44 -4.92 0.90 -4.84
N VAL A 45 -5.16 2.17 -4.49
CA VAL A 45 -4.21 3.01 -3.77
C VAL A 45 -4.35 2.72 -2.29
N LYS A 46 -3.34 2.09 -1.70
CA LYS A 46 -3.25 1.92 -0.26
C LYS A 46 -3.04 3.29 0.41
N SER A 47 -3.79 3.56 1.45
CA SER A 47 -3.56 4.63 2.40
C SER A 47 -2.21 4.45 3.11
N THR A 48 -1.69 5.54 3.67
CA THR A 48 -0.45 5.53 4.47
C THR A 48 -0.50 4.47 5.59
N LYS A 49 -1.64 4.37 6.27
CA LYS A 49 -1.88 3.39 7.33
C LYS A 49 -1.74 1.95 6.83
N GLU A 50 -2.28 1.66 5.65
CA GLU A 50 -2.20 0.31 5.06
C GLU A 50 -0.75 -0.07 4.70
N TYR A 51 0.04 0.91 4.23
CA TYR A 51 1.47 0.71 3.99
C TYR A 51 2.24 0.44 5.29
N GLU A 52 2.06 1.28 6.31
CA GLU A 52 2.71 1.11 7.62
C GLU A 52 2.38 -0.26 8.23
N GLN A 53 1.11 -0.67 8.18
CA GLN A 53 0.69 -1.99 8.65
C GLN A 53 1.36 -3.13 7.88
N GLN A 54 1.51 -3.00 6.56
CA GLN A 54 2.20 -4.01 5.75
C GLN A 54 3.69 -4.08 6.07
N GLU A 55 4.36 -2.94 6.27
CA GLU A 55 5.77 -2.90 6.66
C GLU A 55 6.00 -3.57 8.01
N LEU A 56 5.12 -3.34 8.99
CA LEU A 56 5.20 -4.03 10.29
C LEU A 56 5.09 -5.55 10.15
N VAL A 57 4.28 -6.05 9.21
CA VAL A 57 4.21 -7.50 8.90
C VAL A 57 5.52 -7.99 8.31
N CYS A 58 6.14 -7.23 7.41
CA CYS A 58 7.46 -7.55 6.87
C CYS A 58 8.55 -7.59 7.96
N VAL A 59 8.51 -6.66 8.91
CA VAL A 59 9.41 -6.65 10.08
C VAL A 59 9.20 -7.91 10.91
N LEU A 60 7.95 -8.27 11.24
CA LEU A 60 7.64 -9.50 11.99
C LEU A 60 8.17 -10.77 11.29
N PHE A 61 8.09 -10.83 9.96
CA PHE A 61 8.62 -11.95 9.18
C PHE A 61 10.15 -11.99 9.27
N SER A 62 10.79 -10.83 9.15
CA SER A 62 12.25 -10.69 9.23
C SER A 62 12.77 -11.05 10.63
N GLU A 63 12.12 -10.60 11.69
CA GLU A 63 12.45 -10.97 13.06
C GLU A 63 12.27 -12.47 13.30
N THR A 64 11.25 -13.08 12.71
CA THR A 64 11.04 -14.53 12.81
C THR A 64 12.14 -15.31 12.10
N LEU A 65 12.56 -14.84 10.91
CA LEU A 65 13.70 -15.41 10.20
C LEU A 65 14.99 -15.27 11.01
N GLN A 66 15.26 -14.07 11.54
CA GLN A 66 16.46 -13.81 12.34
C GLN A 66 16.50 -14.70 13.58
N ARG A 67 15.40 -14.83 14.33
CA ARG A 67 15.34 -15.74 15.49
C ARG A 67 15.61 -17.19 15.11
N ALA A 68 15.17 -17.63 13.94
CA ALA A 68 15.39 -18.99 13.48
C ALA A 68 16.85 -19.23 13.05
N LEU A 69 17.52 -18.22 12.47
CA LEU A 69 18.97 -18.21 12.23
C LEU A 69 19.77 -18.26 13.53
N GLU A 70 19.45 -17.40 14.49
CA GLU A 70 20.12 -17.34 15.80
C GLU A 70 20.01 -18.65 16.58
N ARG A 71 18.90 -19.37 16.41
CA ARG A 71 18.69 -20.70 17.01
C ARG A 71 19.32 -21.85 16.23
N GLY A 72 19.94 -21.59 15.08
CA GLY A 72 20.52 -22.60 14.21
C GLY A 72 19.49 -23.55 13.58
N LEU A 73 18.23 -23.11 13.43
CA LEU A 73 17.17 -23.91 12.80
C LEU A 73 17.28 -23.90 11.27
N LEU A 74 17.97 -22.92 10.73
CA LEU A 74 18.33 -22.78 9.32
C LEU A 74 19.68 -22.06 9.21
N SER A 75 20.33 -22.21 8.06
CA SER A 75 21.61 -21.58 7.76
C SER A 75 21.43 -20.33 6.90
N GLN A 76 22.43 -19.45 6.89
CA GLN A 76 22.43 -18.27 6.01
C GLN A 76 22.37 -18.67 4.53
N ALA A 77 22.96 -19.80 4.16
CA ALA A 77 22.92 -20.31 2.79
C ALA A 77 21.48 -20.64 2.34
N ASP A 78 20.63 -21.12 3.24
CA ASP A 78 19.21 -21.40 2.93
C ASP A 78 18.44 -20.11 2.58
N VAL A 79 18.83 -18.99 3.20
CA VAL A 79 18.27 -17.67 2.92
C VAL A 79 18.78 -17.14 1.59
N ASP A 80 20.10 -17.19 1.38
CA ASP A 80 20.75 -16.64 0.19
C ASP A 80 20.35 -17.40 -1.09
N ASN A 81 20.06 -18.70 -0.97
CA ASN A 81 19.58 -19.55 -2.06
C ASN A 81 18.07 -19.44 -2.30
N TYR A 82 17.35 -18.62 -1.52
CA TYR A 82 15.89 -18.50 -1.61
C TYR A 82 15.17 -19.84 -1.50
N GLU A 83 15.54 -20.67 -0.51
CA GLU A 83 14.97 -22.00 -0.35
C GLU A 83 13.43 -21.95 -0.30
N PRO A 84 12.71 -22.61 -1.22
CA PRO A 84 11.25 -22.48 -1.32
C PRO A 84 10.55 -22.87 -0.02
N ALA A 85 11.03 -23.93 0.65
CA ALA A 85 10.48 -24.38 1.92
C ALA A 85 10.56 -23.29 3.01
N LEU A 86 11.64 -22.49 3.02
CA LEU A 86 11.81 -21.36 3.93
C LEU A 86 10.83 -20.23 3.59
N MET A 87 10.72 -19.88 2.30
CA MET A 87 9.83 -18.82 1.81
C MET A 87 8.36 -19.07 2.18
N PHE A 88 7.93 -20.34 2.25
CA PHE A 88 6.58 -20.69 2.72
C PHE A 88 6.47 -20.80 4.24
N THR A 89 7.51 -21.27 4.92
CA THR A 89 7.43 -21.60 6.35
C THR A 89 7.57 -20.36 7.23
N ILE A 90 8.46 -19.43 6.89
CA ILE A 90 8.70 -18.22 7.70
C ILE A 90 7.43 -17.37 7.86
N PRO A 91 6.67 -17.03 6.79
CA PRO A 91 5.43 -16.28 6.96
C PRO A 91 4.44 -16.97 7.91
N ARG A 92 4.32 -18.31 7.82
CA ARG A 92 3.40 -19.08 8.66
C ARG A 92 3.80 -19.05 10.13
N LEU A 93 5.08 -19.28 10.42
CA LEU A 93 5.60 -19.22 11.78
C LEU A 93 5.53 -17.80 12.35
N ALA A 94 5.77 -16.80 11.52
CA ALA A 94 5.72 -15.40 11.91
C ALA A 94 4.28 -14.99 12.28
N ILE A 95 3.28 -15.45 11.51
CA ILE A 95 1.87 -15.23 11.84
C ILE A 95 1.53 -15.82 13.20
N VAL A 96 1.88 -17.09 13.45
CA VAL A 96 1.63 -17.74 14.75
C VAL A 96 2.37 -17.00 15.88
N SER A 97 3.64 -16.64 15.66
CA SER A 97 4.44 -15.90 16.64
C SER A 97 3.87 -14.52 16.94
N GLY A 98 3.37 -13.81 15.95
CA GLY A 98 2.81 -12.47 16.11
C GLY A 98 1.42 -12.47 16.77
N LEU A 99 0.65 -13.55 16.62
CA LEU A 99 -0.60 -13.74 17.36
C LEU A 99 -0.37 -13.98 18.85
N LEU A 100 0.72 -14.66 19.21
CA LEU A 100 1.10 -14.94 20.60
C LEU A 100 1.92 -13.82 21.24
N ALA A 101 2.32 -12.82 20.46
CA ALA A 101 3.06 -11.67 20.97
C ALA A 101 2.14 -10.75 21.79
N PRO A 102 2.72 -9.94 22.70
CA PRO A 102 1.95 -8.94 23.45
C PRO A 102 1.12 -8.01 22.54
N PRO A 103 -0.03 -7.51 23.04
CA PRO A 103 -0.89 -6.63 22.27
C PRO A 103 -0.13 -5.37 21.83
N GLY A 104 -0.23 -5.02 20.54
CA GLY A 104 0.45 -3.86 19.96
C GLY A 104 1.18 -4.15 18.65
N GLY A 105 1.38 -5.44 18.30
CA GLY A 105 1.98 -5.83 17.02
C GLY A 105 1.02 -5.77 15.82
N PRO A 106 1.54 -6.01 14.59
CA PRO A 106 0.78 -5.95 13.33
C PRO A 106 -0.38 -6.97 13.22
N LEU A 107 -0.39 -7.98 14.09
CA LEU A 107 -1.42 -9.02 14.16
C LEU A 107 -2.32 -8.89 15.40
N CYS A 108 -2.36 -7.71 16.04
CA CYS A 108 -3.21 -7.45 17.18
C CYS A 108 -4.70 -7.54 16.81
N LEU A 109 -5.40 -8.56 17.32
CA LEU A 109 -6.80 -8.83 16.98
C LEU A 109 -7.83 -8.04 17.84
N ASN A 110 -7.36 -7.24 18.80
CA ASN A 110 -8.19 -6.51 19.77
C ASN A 110 -9.12 -5.48 19.12
N SER A 111 -8.71 -4.88 17.99
CA SER A 111 -9.53 -3.96 17.22
C SER A 111 -9.51 -4.34 15.73
N PRO A 112 -10.67 -4.36 15.04
CA PRO A 112 -10.75 -4.62 13.61
C PRO A 112 -9.97 -3.60 12.76
N ASP A 113 -9.73 -2.39 13.29
CA ASP A 113 -9.03 -1.32 12.56
C ASP A 113 -7.50 -1.44 12.62
N ASN A 114 -6.98 -2.29 13.52
CA ASN A 114 -5.55 -2.42 13.79
C ASN A 114 -4.88 -3.54 13.02
N ILE A 115 -5.65 -4.50 12.49
CA ILE A 115 -5.13 -5.58 11.67
C ILE A 115 -4.92 -5.10 10.22
N SER A 116 -3.80 -5.49 9.62
CA SER A 116 -3.55 -5.25 8.19
C SER A 116 -4.68 -5.81 7.32
N GLU A 117 -5.06 -5.08 6.27
CA GLU A 117 -6.09 -5.50 5.30
C GLU A 117 -5.86 -6.91 4.76
N VAL A 118 -4.59 -7.30 4.58
CA VAL A 118 -4.19 -8.62 4.06
C VAL A 118 -4.73 -9.76 4.95
N PHE A 119 -4.87 -9.51 6.26
CA PHE A 119 -5.31 -10.49 7.22
C PHE A 119 -6.79 -10.35 7.63
N ARG A 120 -7.46 -9.24 7.28
CA ARG A 120 -8.88 -9.03 7.61
C ARG A 120 -9.80 -10.16 7.14
N PRO A 121 -9.69 -10.69 5.90
CA PRO A 121 -10.53 -11.81 5.46
C PRO A 121 -10.37 -13.07 6.32
N PHE A 122 -9.23 -13.21 6.99
CA PHE A 122 -8.87 -14.40 7.76
C PHE A 122 -9.04 -14.19 9.28
N ARG A 123 -9.61 -13.07 9.73
CA ARG A 123 -9.71 -12.72 11.16
C ARG A 123 -10.30 -13.84 12.02
N SER A 124 -11.38 -14.47 11.58
CA SER A 124 -12.03 -15.57 12.32
C SER A 124 -11.11 -16.79 12.47
N LEU A 125 -10.31 -17.09 11.45
CA LEU A 125 -9.32 -18.16 11.50
C LEU A 125 -8.19 -17.80 12.46
N LEU A 126 -7.69 -16.56 12.42
CA LEU A 126 -6.63 -16.08 13.30
C LEU A 126 -7.03 -16.10 14.78
N LEU A 127 -8.27 -15.70 15.10
CA LEU A 127 -8.83 -15.82 16.45
C LEU A 127 -8.87 -17.27 16.93
N LYS A 128 -9.25 -18.20 16.03
CA LYS A 128 -9.27 -19.64 16.36
C LYS A 128 -7.87 -20.16 16.65
N ILE A 129 -6.87 -19.72 15.89
CA ILE A 129 -5.46 -20.09 16.11
C ILE A 129 -4.94 -19.51 17.43
N GLU A 130 -5.22 -18.24 17.73
CA GLU A 130 -4.85 -17.61 19.02
C GLU A 130 -5.45 -18.40 20.19
N SER A 131 -6.75 -18.72 20.12
CA SER A 131 -7.44 -19.52 21.17
C SER A 131 -6.87 -20.92 21.33
N PHE A 132 -6.32 -21.52 20.27
CA PHE A 132 -5.74 -22.86 20.31
C PHE A 132 -4.38 -22.87 21.02
N TYR A 133 -3.57 -21.82 20.84
CA TYR A 133 -2.21 -21.75 21.38
C TYR A 133 -2.09 -21.06 22.75
N GLY A 134 -3.11 -20.34 23.21
CA GLY A 134 -3.16 -19.86 24.59
C GLY A 134 -3.72 -18.45 24.75
N ARG A 135 -5.05 -18.39 24.79
CA ARG A 135 -5.80 -17.57 25.75
C ARG A 135 -7.16 -18.20 25.99
#